data_AF-A0A523MZA7-F1
#
_entry.id   AF-A0A523MZA7-F1
#
_cell.length_a   1.000
_cell.length_b   1.000
_cell.length_c   1.000
_cell.angle_alpha   90.00
_cell.angle_beta   90.00
_cell.angle_gamma   90.00
#
_symmetry.space_group_name_H-M   'P 1'
#
loop_
_entity.id
_entity.type
_entity.pdbx_description
1 polymer ?
#
loop_
_entity_poly.entity_id
_entity_poly.type
_entity_poly.pdbx_seq_one_letter_code
_entity_poly.pdbx_strand_id
1 'polypeptide(L)'
;MPDKISWFAYDEMMNPEVMKEKGLEYYDLFCVTLSAFSVKFNKIPLDNGGLENLGLANIVPTESNLGMMDGILYEMDVKFLPILDEMHHVPDEYIRKKMRFTKHDFNFVNAYTYVAQKHRTQDGLLPSKETMKKIKACRRNLSMLYFCRMMNTPTVGGK
;
A
#
# COMPACT_ATOMS: atom_id res chain seq x y z
N MET A 1 0.42 -12.73 -26.11
CA MET A 1 -0.26 -12.38 -24.84
C MET A 1 0.50 -11.20 -24.26
N PRO A 2 -0.17 -10.16 -23.71
CA PRO A 2 0.56 -9.10 -23.03
C PRO A 2 1.36 -9.70 -21.88
N ASP A 3 2.60 -9.27 -21.72
CA ASP A 3 3.41 -9.64 -20.55
C ASP A 3 2.74 -9.05 -19.31
N LYS A 4 2.42 -9.92 -18.35
CA LYS A 4 1.68 -9.54 -17.15
C LYS A 4 2.58 -9.44 -15.94
N ILE A 5 2.24 -8.53 -15.05
CA ILE A 5 2.81 -8.44 -13.70
C ILE A 5 1.72 -8.49 -12.66
N SER A 6 2.10 -8.87 -11.44
CA SER A 6 1.29 -8.66 -10.24
C SER A 6 1.90 -7.53 -9.42
N TRP A 7 1.08 -6.58 -9.02
CA TRP A 7 1.48 -5.48 -8.13
C TRP A 7 0.57 -5.42 -6.91
N PHE A 8 1.15 -5.27 -5.72
CA PHE A 8 0.46 -5.23 -4.45
C PHE A 8 0.36 -3.79 -3.92
N ALA A 9 -0.86 -3.32 -3.77
CA ALA A 9 -1.22 -2.05 -3.14
C ALA A 9 -1.66 -2.27 -1.69
N TYR A 10 -1.28 -1.34 -0.81
CA TYR A 10 -1.58 -1.39 0.62
C TYR A 10 -2.04 -0.04 1.21
N ASP A 11 -2.29 0.94 0.35
CA ASP A 11 -2.69 2.32 0.67
C ASP A 11 -4.00 2.68 -0.05
N GLU A 12 -4.25 3.96 -0.35
CA GLU A 12 -5.44 4.35 -1.12
C GLU A 12 -5.56 3.68 -2.50
N MET A 13 -4.46 3.18 -3.07
CA MET A 13 -4.47 2.49 -4.35
C MET A 13 -5.09 1.10 -4.28
N MET A 14 -5.43 0.61 -3.07
CA MET A 14 -6.32 -0.54 -2.90
C MET A 14 -7.74 -0.27 -3.45
N ASN A 15 -8.11 0.99 -3.67
CA ASN A 15 -9.37 1.37 -4.28
C ASN A 15 -9.24 1.37 -5.83
N PRO A 16 -9.97 0.52 -6.55
CA PRO A 16 -9.96 0.53 -8.01
C PRO A 16 -10.35 1.86 -8.66
N GLU A 17 -11.17 2.69 -7.99
CA GLU A 17 -11.49 4.02 -8.51
C GLU A 17 -10.28 4.95 -8.47
N VAL A 18 -9.44 4.88 -7.43
CA VAL A 18 -8.20 5.66 -7.33
C VAL A 18 -7.21 5.19 -8.41
N MET A 19 -7.12 3.89 -8.67
CA MET A 19 -6.33 3.34 -9.78
C MET A 19 -6.73 3.95 -11.13
N LYS A 20 -8.04 4.01 -11.39
CA LYS A 20 -8.60 4.57 -12.62
C LYS A 20 -8.35 6.07 -12.74
N GLU A 21 -8.51 6.83 -11.65
CA GLU A 21 -8.17 8.26 -11.60
C GLU A 21 -6.68 8.53 -11.92
N LYS A 22 -5.80 7.57 -11.61
CA LYS A 22 -4.37 7.61 -11.94
C LYS A 22 -4.04 7.11 -13.35
N GLY A 23 -5.04 6.75 -14.16
CA GLY A 23 -4.85 6.26 -15.53
C GLY A 23 -4.26 4.85 -15.60
N LEU A 24 -4.37 4.06 -14.52
CA LEU A 24 -3.91 2.68 -14.48
C LEU A 24 -5.06 1.72 -14.82
N GLU A 25 -4.72 0.65 -15.53
CA GLU A 25 -5.64 -0.43 -15.90
C GLU A 25 -5.13 -1.75 -15.35
N TYR A 26 -6.04 -2.69 -15.09
CA TYR A 26 -5.73 -4.03 -14.61
C TYR A 26 -6.67 -5.04 -15.26
N TYR A 27 -6.21 -6.29 -15.33
CA TYR A 27 -6.96 -7.43 -15.83
C TYR A 27 -7.80 -8.10 -14.73
N ASP A 28 -7.24 -8.19 -13.52
CA ASP A 28 -7.91 -8.80 -12.36
C ASP A 28 -7.40 -8.19 -11.05
N LEU A 29 -8.18 -8.35 -9.97
CA LEU A 29 -7.83 -7.89 -8.63
C LEU A 29 -8.17 -8.93 -7.57
N PHE A 30 -7.28 -9.11 -6.60
CA PHE A 30 -7.47 -10.06 -5.51
C PHE A 30 -7.08 -9.45 -4.17
N CYS A 31 -7.87 -9.72 -3.12
CA CYS A 31 -7.39 -9.55 -1.76
C CYS A 31 -6.37 -10.66 -1.45
N VAL A 32 -5.20 -10.25 -0.97
CA VAL A 32 -4.12 -11.15 -0.55
C VAL A 32 -3.54 -10.68 0.77
N THR A 33 -2.78 -11.55 1.42
CA THR A 33 -2.14 -11.23 2.68
C THR A 33 -0.62 -11.29 2.61
N LEU A 34 0.03 -10.41 3.38
CA LEU A 34 1.47 -10.39 3.61
C LEU A 34 1.75 -10.66 5.08
N SER A 35 2.39 -11.80 5.37
CA SER A 35 2.77 -12.21 6.73
C SER A 35 4.02 -11.50 7.22
N ALA A 36 4.14 -11.29 8.54
CA ALA A 36 5.28 -10.66 9.20
C ALA A 36 5.55 -9.19 8.80
N PHE A 37 4.55 -8.51 8.20
CA PHE A 37 4.59 -7.09 7.90
C PHE A 37 3.35 -6.37 8.43
N SER A 38 3.49 -5.06 8.61
CA SER A 38 2.38 -4.16 8.94
C SER A 38 2.51 -2.86 8.15
N VAL A 39 1.36 -2.22 7.88
CA VAL A 39 1.33 -0.87 7.32
C VAL A 39 1.64 0.12 8.43
N LYS A 40 2.52 1.08 8.15
CA LYS A 40 2.74 2.28 8.96
C LYS A 40 2.69 3.51 8.06
N PHE A 41 2.18 4.61 8.61
CA PHE A 41 2.19 5.90 7.92
C PHE A 41 3.44 6.68 8.31
N ASN A 42 4.61 6.09 8.06
CA ASN A 42 5.89 6.63 8.51
C ASN A 42 6.77 7.14 7.36
N LYS A 43 6.27 7.16 6.11
CA LYS A 43 7.02 7.71 4.98
C LYS A 43 6.88 9.24 4.97
N ILE A 44 8.02 9.94 4.92
CA ILE A 44 8.08 11.41 4.89
C ILE A 44 7.59 11.89 3.52
N PRO A 45 6.52 12.70 3.43
CA PRO A 45 6.06 13.22 2.14
C PRO A 45 7.11 14.14 1.50
N LEU A 46 7.11 14.23 0.16
CA LEU A 46 7.93 15.22 -0.55
C LEU A 46 7.42 16.65 -0.28
N ASP A 47 6.10 16.80 -0.20
CA ASP A 47 5.40 18.00 0.20
C ASP A 47 4.35 17.62 1.25
N ASN A 48 4.41 18.24 2.42
CA ASN A 48 3.46 17.98 3.50
C ASN A 48 2.18 18.83 3.42
N GLY A 49 2.08 19.75 2.45
CA GLY A 49 0.91 20.60 2.24
C GLY A 49 0.57 21.46 3.47
N GLY A 50 1.56 21.78 4.30
CA GLY A 50 1.37 22.51 5.56
C GLY A 50 0.82 21.68 6.73
N LEU A 51 0.70 20.35 6.58
CA LEU A 51 0.28 19.46 7.66
C LEU A 51 1.50 18.94 8.43
N GLU A 52 1.66 19.40 9.68
CA GLU A 52 2.67 18.88 10.58
C GLU A 52 2.43 17.39 10.89
N ASN A 53 3.52 16.63 10.99
CA ASN A 53 3.52 15.17 11.25
C ASN A 53 2.77 14.32 10.21
N LEU A 54 2.54 14.84 8.99
CA LEU A 54 1.97 14.04 7.91
C LEU A 54 2.91 12.91 7.50
N GLY A 55 2.37 11.70 7.42
CA GLY A 55 3.04 10.51 6.93
C GLY A 55 2.24 9.79 5.86
N LEU A 56 2.97 9.27 4.87
CA LEU A 56 2.44 8.42 3.82
C LEU A 56 2.65 6.94 4.18
N ALA A 57 1.87 6.08 3.53
CA ALA A 57 1.89 4.65 3.79
C ALA A 57 3.23 4.01 3.44
N ASN A 58 3.63 3.04 4.23
CA ASN A 58 4.80 2.19 4.05
C ASN A 58 4.51 0.83 4.68
N ILE A 59 5.25 -0.20 4.29
CA ILE A 59 5.23 -1.50 4.96
C ILE A 59 6.53 -1.74 5.71
N VAL A 60 6.42 -2.22 6.94
CA VAL A 60 7.56 -2.54 7.81
C VAL A 60 7.43 -3.95 8.36
N PRO A 61 8.56 -4.67 8.56
CA PRO A 61 8.54 -5.95 9.27
C PRO A 61 7.94 -5.78 10.67
N THR A 62 7.22 -6.80 11.15
CA THR A 62 6.76 -6.84 12.54
C THR A 62 7.87 -7.34 13.46
N GLU A 63 7.84 -6.94 14.74
CA GLU A 63 8.89 -7.28 15.71
C GLU A 63 8.97 -8.78 16.02
N SER A 64 7.85 -9.50 15.96
CA SER A 64 7.74 -10.89 16.40
C SER A 64 7.58 -11.90 15.25
N ASN A 65 7.69 -11.49 13.98
CA ASN A 65 7.21 -12.24 12.81
C ASN A 65 5.71 -12.63 12.90
N LEU A 66 5.02 -12.24 13.96
CA LEU A 66 3.58 -12.35 14.12
C LEU A 66 2.96 -11.10 13.52
N GLY A 67 1.91 -11.29 12.74
CA GLY A 67 1.25 -10.20 12.05
C GLY A 67 0.96 -10.56 10.60
N MET A 68 -0.16 -10.03 10.13
CA MET A 68 -0.61 -10.20 8.77
C MET A 68 -1.34 -8.93 8.38
N MET A 69 -0.98 -8.40 7.22
CA MET A 69 -1.68 -7.29 6.61
C MET A 69 -2.36 -7.75 5.34
N ASP A 70 -3.56 -7.22 5.10
CA ASP A 70 -4.25 -7.37 3.84
C ASP A 70 -3.76 -6.28 2.88
N GLY A 71 -3.92 -6.54 1.59
CA GLY A 71 -3.83 -5.56 0.54
C GLY A 71 -4.38 -6.12 -0.77
N ILE A 72 -4.35 -5.31 -1.81
CA ILE A 72 -4.93 -5.66 -3.12
C ILE A 72 -3.82 -5.94 -4.10
N LEU A 73 -3.86 -7.12 -4.70
CA LEU A 73 -3.00 -7.49 -5.80
C LEU A 73 -3.73 -7.25 -7.11
N TYR A 74 -3.17 -6.37 -7.93
CA TYR A 74 -3.61 -6.12 -9.30
C TYR A 74 -2.77 -6.95 -10.27
N GLU A 75 -3.43 -7.75 -11.09
CA GLU A 75 -2.81 -8.34 -12.28
C GLU A 75 -2.95 -7.33 -13.43
N MET A 76 -1.83 -6.87 -14.00
CA MET A 76 -1.84 -5.79 -14.97
C MET A 76 -0.75 -5.96 -16.04
N ASP A 77 -0.81 -5.14 -17.08
CA ASP A 77 0.18 -5.12 -18.15
C ASP A 77 1.53 -4.59 -17.65
N VAL A 78 2.64 -5.22 -18.05
CA VAL A 78 4.00 -4.81 -17.68
C VAL A 78 4.31 -3.37 -18.07
N LYS A 79 3.64 -2.80 -19.08
CA LYS A 79 3.81 -1.39 -19.48
C LYS A 79 3.55 -0.40 -18.34
N PHE A 80 2.79 -0.79 -17.33
CA PHE A 80 2.50 0.06 -16.17
C PHE A 80 3.60 0.04 -15.12
N LEU A 81 4.54 -0.90 -15.19
CA LEU A 81 5.60 -1.03 -14.20
C LEU A 81 6.49 0.23 -14.11
N PRO A 82 6.94 0.85 -15.22
CA PRO A 82 7.66 2.13 -15.17
C PRO A 82 6.81 3.29 -14.63
N ILE A 83 5.50 3.31 -14.91
CA ILE A 83 4.58 4.34 -14.39
C ILE A 83 4.46 4.20 -12.87
N LEU A 84 4.36 2.95 -12.38
CA LEU A 84 4.38 2.69 -10.94
C LEU A 84 5.71 3.12 -10.30
N ASP A 85 6.85 2.86 -10.93
CA ASP A 85 8.17 3.30 -10.44
C ASP A 85 8.24 4.83 -10.36
N GLU A 86 7.73 5.55 -11.36
CA GLU A 86 7.69 7.01 -11.40
C GLU A 86 6.80 7.58 -10.28
N MET A 87 5.58 7.06 -10.10
CA MET A 87 4.68 7.50 -9.02
C MET A 87 5.27 7.30 -7.63
N HIS A 88 6.08 6.24 -7.44
CA HIS A 88 6.74 5.95 -6.18
C HIS A 88 8.15 6.55 -6.10
N HIS A 89 8.57 7.34 -7.10
CA HIS A 89 9.89 7.96 -7.21
C HIS A 89 11.03 6.97 -6.90
N VAL A 90 10.98 5.80 -7.54
CA VAL A 90 12.02 4.78 -7.41
C VAL A 90 13.31 5.26 -8.10
N PRO A 91 14.50 5.08 -7.48
CA PRO A 91 14.77 4.40 -6.21
C PRO A 91 14.88 5.34 -4.99
N ASP A 92 14.60 6.62 -5.14
CA ASP A 92 14.97 7.64 -4.15
C ASP A 92 13.97 7.71 -2.97
N GLU A 93 12.66 7.62 -3.24
CA GLU A 93 11.64 7.65 -2.18
C GLU A 93 11.25 6.25 -1.70
N TYR A 94 11.03 5.35 -2.66
CA TYR A 94 10.71 3.95 -2.42
C TYR A 94 11.66 3.05 -3.20
N ILE A 95 11.79 1.81 -2.74
CA ILE A 95 12.40 0.72 -3.48
C ILE A 95 11.34 -0.29 -3.89
N ARG A 96 11.39 -0.71 -5.14
CA ARG A 96 10.59 -1.82 -5.64
C ARG A 96 11.13 -3.14 -5.13
N LYS A 97 10.28 -3.95 -4.51
CA LYS A 97 10.60 -5.31 -4.06
C LYS A 97 9.65 -6.31 -4.67
N LYS A 98 10.15 -7.52 -4.94
CA LYS A 98 9.33 -8.68 -5.24
C LYS A 98 9.12 -9.47 -3.95
N MET A 99 7.87 -9.62 -3.52
CA MET A 99 7.50 -10.29 -2.28
C MET A 99 6.49 -11.40 -2.54
N ARG A 100 6.41 -12.37 -1.62
CA ARG A 100 5.49 -13.50 -1.69
C ARG A 100 4.27 -13.23 -0.80
N PHE A 101 3.09 -13.33 -1.40
CA PHE A 101 1.79 -13.10 -0.77
C PHE A 101 0.97 -14.38 -0.76
N THR A 102 0.00 -14.45 0.14
CA THR A 102 -0.90 -15.60 0.28
C THR A 102 -2.30 -15.21 -0.19
N LYS A 103 -2.85 -15.94 -1.15
CA LYS A 103 -4.25 -15.82 -1.60
C LYS A 103 -5.19 -16.53 -0.62
N HIS A 104 -6.48 -16.25 -0.71
CA HIS A 104 -7.50 -16.87 0.15
C HIS A 104 -7.64 -18.39 -0.05
N ASP A 105 -7.23 -18.92 -1.20
CA ASP A 105 -7.18 -20.34 -1.51
C ASP A 105 -5.88 -21.02 -1.02
N PHE A 106 -5.10 -20.32 -0.19
CA PHE A 106 -3.80 -20.74 0.36
C PHE A 106 -2.68 -20.90 -0.67
N ASN A 107 -2.90 -20.48 -1.93
CA ASN A 107 -1.84 -20.43 -2.92
C ASN A 107 -0.94 -19.20 -2.73
N PHE A 108 0.33 -19.34 -3.09
CA PHE A 108 1.28 -18.23 -3.06
C PHE A 108 1.36 -17.52 -4.40
N VAL A 109 1.57 -16.21 -4.36
CA VAL A 109 1.82 -15.39 -5.54
C VAL A 109 2.96 -14.42 -5.27
N ASN A 110 3.86 -14.27 -6.24
CA ASN A 110 4.93 -13.28 -6.16
C ASN A 110 4.47 -11.99 -6.87
N ALA A 111 4.53 -10.86 -6.17
CA ALA A 111 4.14 -9.57 -6.73
C ALA A 111 5.17 -8.49 -6.40
N TYR A 112 5.19 -7.44 -7.22
CA TYR A 112 5.93 -6.22 -6.91
C TYR A 112 5.19 -5.42 -5.85
N THR A 113 5.93 -4.78 -4.95
CA THR A 113 5.43 -3.79 -3.99
C THR A 113 6.52 -2.74 -3.78
N TYR A 114 6.15 -1.60 -3.19
CA TYR A 114 7.05 -0.50 -2.93
C TYR A 114 7.25 -0.35 -1.42
N VAL A 115 8.50 -0.25 -0.98
CA VAL A 115 8.86 -0.05 0.43
C VAL A 115 9.65 1.24 0.54
N ALA A 116 9.28 2.13 1.46
CA ALA A 116 9.94 3.42 1.59
C ALA A 116 11.43 3.24 1.92
N GLN A 117 12.27 4.09 1.34
CA GLN A 117 13.69 4.13 1.68
C GLN A 117 13.89 4.51 3.14
N LYS A 118 14.88 3.90 3.81
CA LYS A 118 15.11 4.12 5.25
C LYS A 118 15.30 5.60 5.61
N HIS A 119 16.00 6.35 4.77
CA HIS A 119 16.25 7.79 4.96
C HIS A 119 15.02 8.67 4.66
N ARG A 120 13.94 8.08 4.13
CA ARG A 120 12.65 8.72 3.84
C ARG A 120 11.55 8.27 4.81
N THR A 121 11.94 7.74 5.97
CA THR A 121 11.01 7.33 7.02
C THR A 121 11.30 8.03 8.34
N GLN A 122 10.24 8.33 9.10
CA GLN A 122 10.33 8.95 10.42
C GLN A 122 9.20 8.44 11.32
N ASP A 123 9.51 8.19 12.59
CA ASP A 123 8.52 7.80 13.59
C ASP A 123 7.61 8.97 14.00
N GLY A 124 6.42 8.64 14.49
CA GLY A 124 5.44 9.63 14.97
C GLY A 124 4.62 10.32 13.87
N LEU A 125 4.87 10.01 12.60
CA LEU A 125 4.05 10.48 11.50
C LEU A 125 2.69 9.75 11.43
N LEU A 126 1.68 10.45 10.92
CA LEU A 126 0.29 10.01 10.86
C LEU A 126 -0.33 10.28 9.49
N PRO A 127 -1.30 9.46 9.03
CA PRO A 127 -2.03 9.74 7.81
C PRO A 127 -2.90 10.99 7.92
N SER A 128 -3.24 11.56 6.77
CA SER A 128 -4.31 12.57 6.68
C SER A 128 -5.69 11.94 6.82
N LYS A 129 -6.68 12.76 7.23
CA LYS A 129 -8.10 12.35 7.21
C LYS A 129 -8.57 11.99 5.80
N GLU A 130 -8.05 12.66 4.78
CA GLU A 130 -8.39 12.37 3.38
C GLU A 130 -7.85 11.01 2.93
N THR A 131 -6.60 10.69 3.26
CA THR A 131 -6.00 9.37 3.02
C THR A 131 -6.85 8.28 3.69
N MET A 132 -7.19 8.46 4.97
CA MET A 132 -8.02 7.48 5.67
C MET A 132 -9.44 7.38 5.10
N LYS A 133 -10.02 8.46 4.56
CA LYS A 133 -11.31 8.42 3.86
C LYS A 133 -11.23 7.56 2.59
N LYS A 134 -10.15 7.66 1.81
CA LYS A 134 -9.92 6.81 0.63
C LYS A 134 -9.73 5.34 1.01
N ILE A 135 -8.92 5.06 2.03
CA ILE A 135 -8.74 3.69 2.56
C ILE A 135 -10.06 3.13 3.09
N LYS A 136 -10.89 3.95 3.76
CA LYS A 136 -12.21 3.55 4.24
C LYS A 136 -13.13 3.08 3.10
N ALA A 137 -13.00 3.67 1.91
CA ALA A 137 -13.76 3.26 0.73
C ALA A 137 -13.36 1.85 0.22
N CYS A 138 -12.19 1.34 0.62
CA CYS A 138 -11.71 0.00 0.28
C CYS A 138 -12.34 -1.12 1.12
N ARG A 139 -13.32 -0.83 2.00
CA ARG A 139 -13.92 -1.79 2.95
C ARG A 139 -14.33 -3.12 2.29
N ARG A 140 -14.88 -3.08 1.08
CA ARG A 140 -15.39 -4.27 0.38
C ARG A 140 -14.27 -5.19 -0.11
N ASN A 141 -13.05 -4.69 -0.19
CA ASN A 141 -11.90 -5.40 -0.74
C ASN A 141 -11.00 -5.99 0.35
N LEU A 142 -11.28 -5.73 1.64
CA LEU A 142 -10.43 -6.13 2.76
C LEU A 142 -11.18 -7.03 3.74
N SER A 143 -10.47 -7.85 4.50
CA SER A 143 -11.08 -8.59 5.61
C SER A 143 -11.60 -7.61 6.67
N MET A 144 -12.72 -7.95 7.30
CA MET A 144 -13.32 -7.11 8.34
C MET A 144 -12.34 -6.85 9.49
N LEU A 145 -11.59 -7.87 9.88
CA LEU A 145 -10.65 -7.79 10.99
C LEU A 145 -9.49 -6.82 10.68
N TYR A 146 -8.90 -6.91 9.48
CA TYR A 146 -7.86 -5.97 9.06
C TYR A 146 -8.41 -4.55 8.90
N PHE A 147 -9.57 -4.41 8.26
CA PHE A 147 -10.24 -3.12 8.07
C PHE A 147 -10.49 -2.41 9.41
N CYS A 148 -11.06 -3.11 10.40
CA CYS A 148 -11.30 -2.53 11.72
C CYS A 148 -10.01 -2.06 12.40
N ARG A 149 -8.90 -2.81 12.28
CA ARG A 149 -7.59 -2.37 12.80
C ARG A 149 -7.11 -1.12 12.07
N MET A 150 -7.19 -1.08 10.75
CA MET A 150 -6.79 0.08 9.94
C MET A 150 -7.59 1.33 10.31
N MET A 151 -8.90 1.20 10.60
CA MET A 151 -9.76 2.32 10.99
C MET A 151 -9.49 2.88 12.40
N ASN A 152 -8.72 2.17 13.23
CA ASN A 152 -8.26 2.68 14.53
C ASN A 152 -6.99 3.55 14.41
N THR A 153 -6.48 3.77 13.19
CA THR A 153 -5.30 4.60 12.96
C THR A 153 -5.61 6.08 13.22
N PRO A 154 -4.89 6.76 14.13
CA PRO A 154 -5.06 8.19 14.34
C PRO A 154 -4.64 8.99 13.11
N THR A 155 -5.17 10.21 12.97
CA THR A 155 -4.89 11.10 11.82
C THR A 155 -4.30 12.43 12.28
N VAL A 156 -3.54 13.10 11.41
CA VAL A 156 -3.10 14.47 11.69
C VAL A 156 -4.30 15.39 11.94
N GLY A 157 -4.19 16.27 12.94
CA GLY A 157 -5.27 17.15 13.36
C GLY A 157 -6.53 16.43 13.89
N GLY A 158 -6.42 15.14 14.23
CA GLY A 158 -7.42 14.38 14.97
C GLY A 158 -6.98 14.19 16.42
N LYS A 159 -7.91 14.36 17.37
CA LYS A 159 -7.84 13.66 18.67
C LYS A 159 -8.36 12.25 18.48
#